data_AF-A0A7J6TTV2-F1
#
_entry.id   AF-A0A7J6TTV2-F1
#
_cell.length_a   1.000
_cell.length_b   1.000
_cell.length_c   1.000
_cell.angle_alpha   90.00
_cell.angle_beta   90.00
_cell.angle_gamma   90.00
#
_symmetry.space_group_name_H-M   'P 1'
#
loop_
_entity.id
_entity.type
_entity.pdbx_description
1 polymer ?
#
loop_
_entity_poly.entity_id
_entity_poly.type
_entity_poly.pdbx_seq_one_letter_code
_entity_poly.pdbx_strand_id
1 'polypeptide(L)'
;MSDPSLEKKDTPGSVETTAESSPKPLAVASAHAFPNLREDQVAMAMKFLSDPRTIASTSSRAQKEQFLRTKGLTDAEINASFQRLDASANQSVPPTSSPAVPSGVQLQPVYFPPPPPPPLPPSEPTWLTLLKTVMGAGTALMAGWWLFNRARQDQQQQAVRQHAESTDTAAERDRLLMELLARERERKAERVVEEKSEKENEGESRDDRLVKMLEEMQKNQLKQHADLIMALKEITAATISRSDAQTSCKSPMKAGGIVMDDEEEEPS
;
A
#
# COMPACT_ATOMS: atom_id res chain seq x y z
N MET A 1 23.93 1.46 -50.55
CA MET A 1 24.17 2.62 -49.68
C MET A 1 22.84 3.35 -49.51
N SER A 2 22.09 3.01 -48.47
CA SER A 2 20.97 3.80 -47.95
C SER A 2 20.82 3.44 -46.47
N ASP A 3 20.90 4.45 -45.61
CA ASP A 3 20.88 4.40 -44.15
C ASP A 3 19.51 3.98 -43.57
N PRO A 4 19.46 3.21 -42.47
CA PRO A 4 18.28 3.11 -41.63
C PRO A 4 18.25 4.23 -40.57
N SER A 5 17.16 5.00 -40.59
CA SER A 5 16.81 6.07 -39.66
C SER A 5 16.84 5.64 -38.19
N LEU A 6 17.49 6.49 -37.40
CA LEU A 6 17.44 6.58 -35.94
C LEU A 6 16.03 6.99 -35.45
N GLU A 7 15.34 6.09 -34.77
CA GLU A 7 14.19 6.41 -33.93
C GLU A 7 14.68 6.85 -32.53
N LYS A 8 14.62 8.17 -32.28
CA LYS A 8 14.74 8.80 -30.96
C LYS A 8 13.40 8.62 -30.26
N LYS A 9 13.34 7.99 -29.07
CA LYS A 9 13.55 8.61 -27.75
C LYS A 9 12.72 9.87 -27.56
N ASP A 10 11.51 9.70 -27.04
CA ASP A 10 10.81 10.68 -26.23
C ASP A 10 10.05 9.97 -25.10
N THR A 11 10.50 10.24 -23.87
CA THR A 11 9.85 9.84 -22.62
C THR A 11 9.39 11.14 -21.96
N PRO A 12 8.10 11.47 -21.95
CA PRO A 12 7.63 12.60 -21.16
C PRO A 12 7.12 12.16 -19.79
N GLY A 13 7.52 12.90 -18.76
CA GLY A 13 6.62 13.25 -17.67
C GLY A 13 6.84 12.52 -16.36
N SER A 14 7.87 12.94 -15.61
CA SER A 14 7.81 12.95 -14.15
C SER A 14 6.54 13.67 -13.71
N VAL A 15 5.67 12.96 -12.98
CA VAL A 15 4.63 13.60 -12.17
C VAL A 15 5.07 13.52 -10.71
N GLU A 16 5.46 14.69 -10.25
CA GLU A 16 5.69 15.10 -8.87
C GLU A 16 4.57 14.58 -7.96
N THR A 17 4.90 13.67 -7.05
CA THR A 17 4.00 13.24 -5.96
C THR A 17 4.56 13.79 -4.65
N THR A 18 4.23 15.04 -4.36
CA THR A 18 4.27 15.62 -3.02
C THR A 18 2.83 15.71 -2.53
N ALA A 19 2.39 14.70 -1.81
CA ALA A 19 1.22 14.76 -0.93
C ALA A 19 1.43 13.73 0.20
N GLU A 20 2.19 14.17 1.19
CA GLU A 20 1.84 14.09 2.60
C GLU A 20 0.60 13.25 2.92
N SER A 21 0.81 11.96 3.19
CA SER A 21 -0.13 11.15 3.95
C SER A 21 0.66 10.30 4.92
N SER A 22 0.76 10.85 6.12
CA SER A 22 1.29 10.27 7.34
C SER A 22 0.85 8.81 7.51
N PRO A 23 1.77 7.82 7.44
CA PRO A 23 1.52 6.55 8.08
C PRO A 23 1.82 6.75 9.56
N LYS A 24 0.77 7.03 10.34
CA LYS A 24 0.77 6.81 11.78
C LYS A 24 1.22 5.36 12.00
N PRO A 25 2.44 5.08 12.51
CA PRO A 25 2.83 3.72 12.76
C PRO A 25 1.97 3.27 13.94
N LEU A 26 1.00 2.39 13.66
CA LEU A 26 0.43 1.53 14.68
C LEU A 26 1.57 0.60 15.11
N ALA A 27 2.39 1.13 16.01
CA ALA A 27 3.19 0.39 16.97
C ALA A 27 2.20 -0.41 17.81
N VAL A 28 1.75 -1.53 17.23
CA VAL A 28 1.14 -2.61 17.99
C VAL A 28 2.25 -3.10 18.90
N ALA A 29 2.14 -2.63 20.13
CA ALA A 29 3.01 -2.90 21.24
C ALA A 29 3.11 -4.42 21.46
N SER A 30 4.12 -5.04 20.86
CA SER A 30 4.78 -6.21 21.46
C SER A 30 5.77 -5.72 22.52
N ALA A 31 5.28 -4.90 23.44
CA ALA A 31 6.05 -4.31 24.54
C ALA A 31 5.81 -5.05 25.87
N HIS A 32 5.00 -6.11 25.89
CA HIS A 32 4.63 -6.82 27.11
C HIS A 32 4.74 -8.34 26.92
N ALA A 33 5.94 -8.87 27.11
CA ALA A 33 6.13 -10.25 27.54
C ALA A 33 7.54 -10.44 28.10
N PHE A 34 7.64 -10.34 29.43
CA PHE A 34 8.77 -10.71 30.29
C PHE A 34 10.02 -9.82 30.19
N PRO A 35 10.16 -8.77 31.05
CA PRO A 35 11.39 -7.99 31.15
C PRO A 35 12.63 -8.90 31.23
N ASN A 36 12.66 -9.85 32.16
CA ASN A 36 13.80 -10.77 32.34
C ASN A 36 14.25 -11.54 31.09
N LEU A 37 13.34 -11.88 30.16
CA LEU A 37 13.70 -12.66 28.98
C LEU A 37 14.51 -11.81 27.97
N ARG A 38 14.39 -10.48 28.05
CA ARG A 38 15.14 -9.55 27.20
C ARG A 38 16.56 -9.32 27.71
N GLU A 39 16.77 -9.25 29.03
CA GLU A 39 18.14 -9.19 29.56
C GLU A 39 18.97 -10.44 29.20
N ASP A 40 18.36 -11.63 29.21
CA ASP A 40 19.03 -12.87 28.80
C ASP A 40 19.48 -12.83 27.33
N GLN A 41 18.66 -12.27 26.43
CA GLN A 41 19.02 -12.09 25.03
C GLN A 41 20.17 -11.10 24.84
N VAL A 42 20.15 -9.99 25.58
CA VAL A 42 21.25 -9.01 25.60
C VAL A 42 22.53 -9.66 26.16
N ALA A 43 22.44 -10.49 27.20
CA ALA A 43 23.58 -11.22 27.77
C ALA A 43 24.16 -12.24 26.77
N MET A 44 23.31 -12.97 26.04
CA MET A 44 23.75 -13.87 24.97
C MET A 44 24.43 -13.11 23.82
N ALA A 45 23.90 -11.94 23.44
CA ALA A 45 24.51 -11.07 22.44
C ALA A 45 25.87 -10.55 22.89
N MET A 46 26.00 -10.09 24.14
CA MET A 46 27.28 -9.67 24.71
C MET A 46 28.29 -10.82 24.71
N LYS A 47 27.87 -12.04 25.10
CA LYS A 47 28.72 -13.23 25.06
C LYS A 47 29.21 -13.52 23.64
N PHE A 48 28.33 -13.45 22.65
CA PHE A 48 28.67 -13.61 21.23
C PHE A 48 29.67 -12.55 20.75
N LEU A 49 29.45 -11.27 21.12
CA LEU A 49 30.33 -10.16 20.75
C LEU A 49 31.70 -10.22 21.45
N SER A 50 31.77 -10.81 22.65
CA SER A 50 33.01 -11.00 23.41
C SER A 50 33.83 -12.23 22.99
N ASP A 51 33.24 -13.15 22.21
CA ASP A 51 33.94 -14.37 21.78
C ASP A 51 35.11 -14.02 20.85
N PRO A 52 36.35 -14.46 21.15
CA PRO A 52 37.52 -14.20 20.33
C PRO A 52 37.34 -14.60 18.87
N ARG A 53 36.54 -15.63 18.58
CA ARG A 53 36.26 -16.03 17.20
C ARG A 53 35.43 -14.99 16.48
N THR A 54 34.45 -14.38 17.14
CA THR A 54 33.60 -13.32 16.56
C THR A 54 34.33 -12.00 16.43
N ILE A 55 35.28 -11.73 17.34
CA ILE A 55 36.16 -10.56 17.28
C ILE A 55 37.21 -10.73 16.18
N ALA A 56 37.86 -11.90 16.11
CA ALA A 56 38.87 -12.23 15.11
C ALA A 56 38.27 -12.46 13.71
N SER A 57 37.00 -12.87 13.65
CA SER A 57 36.25 -12.83 12.41
C SER A 57 36.18 -11.37 11.98
N THR A 58 36.74 -11.07 10.82
CA THR A 58 36.69 -9.77 10.14
C THR A 58 35.28 -9.42 9.66
N SER A 59 34.25 -10.04 10.25
CA SER A 59 32.86 -9.72 10.01
C SER A 59 32.63 -8.27 10.41
N SER A 60 32.21 -7.48 9.43
CA SER A 60 31.88 -6.08 9.64
C SER A 60 30.80 -5.95 10.72
N ARG A 61 30.78 -4.82 11.40
CA ARG A 61 29.75 -4.52 12.41
C ARG A 61 28.33 -4.81 11.90
N ALA A 62 28.05 -4.45 10.64
CA ALA A 62 26.76 -4.70 9.98
C ALA A 62 26.40 -6.21 9.93
N GLN A 63 27.37 -7.09 9.71
CA GLN A 63 27.13 -8.54 9.68
C GLN A 63 26.82 -9.09 11.08
N LYS A 64 27.45 -8.52 12.12
CA LYS A 64 27.15 -8.86 13.52
C LYS A 64 25.76 -8.38 13.91
N GLU A 65 25.37 -7.18 13.50
CA GLU A 65 24.01 -6.65 13.68
C GLU A 65 22.96 -7.51 12.98
N GLN A 66 23.21 -7.93 11.73
CA GLN A 66 22.31 -8.80 10.99
C GLN A 66 22.14 -10.17 11.65
N PHE A 67 23.23 -10.75 12.19
CA PHE A 67 23.15 -12.00 12.95
C PHE A 67 22.33 -11.85 14.24
N LEU A 68 22.45 -10.73 14.95
CA LEU A 68 21.64 -10.49 16.15
C LEU A 68 20.16 -10.27 15.81
N ARG A 69 19.84 -9.63 14.67
CA ARG A 69 18.46 -9.52 14.16
C ARG A 69 17.85 -10.88 13.83
N THR A 70 18.60 -11.79 13.21
CA THR A 70 18.10 -13.16 12.93
C THR A 70 17.92 -13.98 14.20
N LYS A 71 18.58 -13.61 15.30
CA LYS A 71 18.34 -14.15 16.65
C LYS A 71 17.14 -13.52 17.37
N GLY A 72 16.45 -12.57 16.73
CA GLY A 72 15.25 -11.95 17.25
C GLY A 72 15.50 -10.71 18.11
N LEU A 73 16.73 -10.18 18.15
CA LEU A 73 17.00 -8.94 18.88
C LEU A 73 16.53 -7.73 18.07
N THR A 74 15.94 -6.78 18.78
CA THR A 74 15.55 -5.47 18.25
C THR A 74 16.77 -4.54 18.14
N ASP A 75 16.69 -3.53 17.27
CA ASP A 75 17.80 -2.59 17.06
C ASP A 75 18.22 -1.84 18.34
N ALA A 76 17.29 -1.60 19.25
CA ALA A 76 17.57 -0.98 20.55
C ALA A 76 18.44 -1.89 21.44
N GLU A 77 18.14 -3.19 21.49
CA GLU A 77 18.91 -4.18 22.27
C GLU A 77 20.29 -4.43 21.67
N ILE A 78 20.38 -4.45 20.34
CA ILE A 78 21.66 -4.55 19.62
C ILE A 78 22.56 -3.39 20.00
N ASN A 79 22.05 -2.15 19.92
CA ASN A 79 22.81 -0.95 20.30
C ASN A 79 23.21 -0.96 21.78
N ALA A 80 22.31 -1.38 22.68
CA ALA A 80 22.63 -1.51 24.10
C ALA A 80 23.74 -2.55 24.35
N SER A 81 23.73 -3.66 23.61
CA SER A 81 24.76 -4.71 23.71
C SER A 81 26.14 -4.20 23.29
N PHE A 82 26.22 -3.45 22.18
CA PHE A 82 27.47 -2.81 21.75
C PHE A 82 27.95 -1.75 22.74
N GLN A 83 27.07 -0.89 23.25
CA GLN A 83 27.43 0.12 24.26
C GLN A 83 27.98 -0.53 25.55
N ARG A 84 27.39 -1.63 26.01
CA ARG A 84 27.88 -2.37 27.18
C ARG A 84 29.23 -3.03 26.93
N LEU A 85 29.48 -3.52 25.71
CA LEU A 85 30.78 -4.07 25.33
C LEU A 85 31.86 -2.98 25.37
N ASP A 86 31.58 -1.80 24.81
CA ASP A 86 32.50 -0.65 24.81
C ASP A 86 32.74 -0.12 26.23
N ALA A 87 31.69 -0.04 27.06
CA ALA A 87 31.80 0.34 28.46
C ALA A 87 32.60 -0.68 29.28
N SER A 88 32.41 -1.98 29.01
CA SER A 88 33.15 -3.07 29.67
C SER A 88 34.62 -3.10 29.24
N ALA A 89 34.93 -2.72 28.00
CA ALA A 89 36.31 -2.60 27.53
C ALA A 89 37.06 -1.47 28.27
N ASN A 90 36.35 -0.41 28.66
CA ASN A 90 36.93 0.71 29.43
C ASN A 90 37.01 0.43 30.94
N GLN A 91 36.21 -0.50 31.47
CA GLN A 91 36.36 -1.03 32.82
C GLN A 91 37.37 -2.18 32.83
N SER A 92 38.60 -1.90 32.44
CA SER A 92 39.73 -2.81 32.67
C SER A 92 40.05 -2.84 34.16
N VAL A 93 39.32 -3.68 34.90
CA VAL A 93 39.70 -4.10 36.24
C VAL A 93 40.97 -4.94 36.10
N PRO A 94 42.03 -4.72 36.91
CA PRO A 94 43.32 -5.39 36.75
C PRO A 94 43.16 -6.91 36.72
N PRO A 95 43.93 -7.61 35.87
CA PRO A 95 43.78 -9.04 35.63
C PRO A 95 44.01 -9.82 36.93
N THR A 96 42.94 -10.45 37.44
CA THR A 96 43.07 -11.48 38.47
C THR A 96 43.63 -12.73 37.81
N SER A 97 44.89 -13.00 38.12
CA SER A 97 45.68 -14.15 37.68
C SER A 97 44.96 -15.48 37.95
N SER A 98 44.70 -16.25 36.90
CA SER A 98 44.28 -17.65 37.00
C SER A 98 45.41 -18.52 37.60
N PRO A 99 45.06 -19.56 38.38
CA PRO A 99 46.01 -20.36 39.15
C PRO A 99 46.84 -21.31 38.27
N ALA A 100 48.14 -21.36 38.59
CA ALA A 100 49.13 -22.23 37.97
C ALA A 100 48.81 -23.72 38.16
N VAL A 101 48.85 -24.47 37.05
CA VAL A 101 48.69 -25.93 37.02
C VAL A 101 50.08 -26.57 37.20
N PRO A 102 50.28 -27.53 38.12
CA PRO A 102 51.58 -28.14 38.36
C PRO A 102 51.96 -29.18 37.29
N SER A 103 53.16 -29.03 36.70
CA SER A 103 53.81 -30.03 35.85
C SER A 103 54.16 -31.29 36.64
N GLY A 104 53.78 -32.46 36.12
CA GLY A 104 54.04 -33.75 36.74
C GLY A 104 54.80 -34.73 35.84
N VAL A 105 55.96 -35.15 36.36
CA VAL A 105 56.59 -36.49 36.27
C VAL A 105 57.19 -36.92 34.92
N GLN A 106 58.52 -36.82 34.86
CA GLN A 106 59.40 -37.45 33.87
C GLN A 106 59.73 -38.88 34.33
N LEU A 107 59.35 -39.89 33.55
CA LEU A 107 59.72 -41.30 33.78
C LEU A 107 60.94 -41.66 32.91
N GLN A 108 61.97 -42.23 33.54
CA GLN A 108 63.17 -42.70 32.83
C GLN A 108 62.91 -44.03 32.10
N PRO A 109 63.31 -44.17 30.83
CA PRO A 109 63.18 -45.41 30.09
C PRO A 109 64.30 -46.39 30.44
N VAL A 110 63.91 -47.60 30.86
CA VAL A 110 64.79 -48.76 31.04
C VAL A 110 65.16 -49.33 29.67
N TYR A 111 66.46 -49.40 29.40
CA TYR A 111 67.04 -49.82 28.11
C TYR A 111 67.13 -51.35 28.03
N PHE A 112 66.33 -51.97 27.14
CA PHE A 112 66.45 -53.38 26.77
C PHE A 112 67.13 -53.51 25.41
N PRO A 113 68.09 -54.44 25.23
CA PRO A 113 68.71 -54.68 23.95
C PRO A 113 67.69 -55.27 22.95
N PRO A 114 67.59 -54.72 21.72
CA PRO A 114 66.59 -55.15 20.76
C PRO A 114 66.89 -56.57 20.23
N PRO A 115 65.86 -57.40 20.01
CA PRO A 115 65.99 -58.72 19.40
C PRO A 115 66.45 -58.63 17.93
N PRO A 116 67.10 -59.69 17.40
CA PRO A 116 67.55 -59.72 16.01
C PRO A 116 66.37 -59.60 15.03
N PRO A 117 66.51 -58.78 13.97
CA PRO A 117 65.41 -58.51 13.05
C PRO A 117 65.03 -59.76 12.23
N PRO A 118 63.72 -60.01 12.01
CA PRO A 118 63.24 -61.08 11.16
C PRO A 118 63.65 -60.86 9.69
N PRO A 119 63.79 -61.95 8.90
CA PRO A 119 64.11 -61.86 7.48
C PRO A 119 63.03 -61.06 6.73
N LEU A 120 63.47 -60.03 6.00
CA LEU A 120 62.59 -59.14 5.27
C LEU A 120 62.00 -59.86 4.04
N PRO A 121 60.68 -59.78 3.82
CA PRO A 121 60.07 -60.25 2.58
C PRO A 121 60.58 -59.43 1.38
N PRO A 122 60.56 -59.99 0.16
CA PRO A 122 60.97 -59.28 -1.05
C PRO A 122 60.18 -57.97 -1.16
N SER A 123 60.88 -56.83 -1.16
CA SER A 123 60.23 -55.53 -1.17
C SER A 123 59.53 -55.34 -2.52
N GLU A 124 58.20 -55.31 -2.50
CA GLU A 124 57.48 -54.78 -3.65
C GLU A 124 57.93 -53.34 -3.91
N PRO A 125 57.94 -52.90 -5.18
CA PRO A 125 58.34 -51.54 -5.51
C PRO A 125 57.45 -50.54 -4.75
N THR A 126 58.04 -49.75 -3.85
CA THR A 126 57.32 -48.82 -2.96
C THR A 126 56.44 -47.81 -3.69
N TRP A 127 56.74 -47.52 -4.97
CA TRP A 127 55.93 -46.65 -5.82
C TRP A 127 54.56 -47.26 -6.18
N LEU A 128 54.46 -48.59 -6.32
CA LEU A 128 53.19 -49.27 -6.62
C LEU A 128 52.22 -49.23 -5.44
N THR A 129 52.73 -49.33 -4.22
CA THR A 129 51.95 -49.20 -2.99
C THR A 129 51.42 -47.77 -2.84
N LEU A 130 52.29 -46.78 -3.06
CA LEU A 130 51.93 -45.36 -2.99
C LEU A 130 50.85 -45.01 -4.02
N LEU A 131 50.95 -45.53 -5.25
CA LEU A 131 49.95 -45.31 -6.31
C LEU A 131 48.57 -45.88 -5.94
N LYS A 132 48.53 -47.09 -5.36
CA LYS A 132 47.28 -47.73 -4.91
C LYS A 132 46.63 -46.98 -3.77
N THR A 133 47.41 -46.48 -2.81
CA THR A 133 46.89 -45.70 -1.67
C THR A 133 46.33 -44.35 -2.13
N VAL A 134 47.00 -43.66 -3.05
CA VAL A 134 46.53 -42.37 -3.59
C VAL A 134 45.27 -42.54 -4.43
N MET A 135 45.18 -43.57 -5.28
CA MET A 135 43.95 -43.86 -6.03
C MET A 135 42.78 -44.27 -5.13
N GLY A 136 43.03 -45.08 -4.10
CA GLY A 136 41.98 -45.51 -3.16
C GLY A 136 41.42 -44.37 -2.30
N ALA A 137 42.26 -43.41 -1.90
CA ALA A 137 41.81 -42.25 -1.14
C ALA A 137 40.99 -41.25 -2.00
N GLY A 138 41.35 -41.10 -3.28
CA GLY A 138 40.68 -40.18 -4.19
C GLY A 138 39.23 -40.55 -4.52
N THR A 139 38.92 -41.85 -4.65
CA THR A 139 37.56 -42.32 -4.99
C THR A 139 36.56 -42.09 -3.87
N ALA A 140 36.96 -42.28 -2.61
CA ALA A 140 36.10 -42.02 -1.46
C ALA A 140 35.70 -40.54 -1.34
N LEU A 141 36.63 -39.62 -1.60
CA LEU A 141 36.36 -38.18 -1.59
C LEU A 141 35.46 -37.76 -2.75
N MET A 142 35.69 -38.28 -3.96
CA MET A 142 34.83 -37.99 -5.12
C MET A 142 33.41 -38.53 -4.93
N ALA A 143 33.24 -39.74 -4.39
CA ALA A 143 31.93 -40.29 -4.09
C ALA A 143 31.19 -39.46 -3.03
N GLY A 144 31.90 -39.05 -1.96
CA GLY A 144 31.36 -38.17 -0.94
C GLY A 144 30.95 -36.80 -1.48
N TRP A 145 31.80 -36.18 -2.31
CA TRP A 145 31.49 -34.90 -2.95
C TRP A 145 30.30 -35.02 -3.91
N TRP A 146 30.22 -36.09 -4.70
CA TRP A 146 29.09 -36.33 -5.60
C TRP A 146 27.77 -36.51 -4.84
N LEU A 147 27.74 -37.32 -3.77
CA LEU A 147 26.56 -37.49 -2.90
C LEU A 147 26.14 -36.18 -2.22
N PHE A 148 27.11 -35.39 -1.75
CA PHE A 148 26.83 -34.07 -1.18
C PHE A 148 26.24 -33.11 -2.20
N ASN A 149 26.82 -33.07 -3.41
CA ASN A 149 26.34 -32.20 -4.48
C ASN A 149 24.94 -32.65 -4.97
N ARG A 150 24.69 -33.96 -5.00
CA ARG A 150 23.38 -34.56 -5.29
C ARG A 150 22.33 -34.14 -4.25
N ALA A 151 22.65 -34.28 -2.96
CA ALA A 151 21.75 -33.88 -1.88
C ALA A 151 21.42 -32.37 -1.92
N ARG A 152 22.42 -31.55 -2.28
CA ARG A 152 22.25 -30.10 -2.43
C ARG A 152 21.33 -29.75 -3.60
N GLN A 153 21.40 -30.51 -4.69
CA GLN A 153 20.53 -30.34 -5.85
C GLN A 153 19.07 -30.67 -5.51
N ASP A 154 18.82 -31.73 -4.76
CA ASP A 154 17.47 -32.08 -4.31
C ASP A 154 16.88 -30.99 -3.38
N GLN A 155 17.72 -30.39 -2.52
CA GLN A 155 17.30 -29.28 -1.67
C GLN A 155 16.90 -28.04 -2.49
N GLN A 156 17.63 -27.73 -3.56
CA GLN A 156 17.26 -26.64 -4.46
C GLN A 156 15.94 -26.92 -5.18
N GLN A 157 15.68 -28.17 -5.59
CA GLN A 157 14.41 -28.52 -6.22
C GLN A 157 13.23 -28.40 -5.24
N GLN A 158 13.42 -28.76 -3.96
CA GLN A 158 12.38 -28.58 -2.95
C GLN A 158 12.09 -27.10 -2.69
N ALA A 159 13.12 -26.26 -2.63
CA ALA A 159 12.94 -24.81 -2.50
C ALA A 159 12.16 -24.22 -3.68
N VAL A 160 12.48 -24.65 -4.92
CA VAL A 160 11.74 -24.22 -6.11
C VAL A 160 10.30 -24.72 -6.10
N ARG A 161 10.03 -25.95 -5.65
CA ARG A 161 8.66 -26.49 -5.52
C ARG A 161 7.84 -25.72 -4.48
N GLN A 162 8.43 -25.40 -3.33
CA GLN A 162 7.75 -24.58 -2.31
C GLN A 162 7.45 -23.18 -2.84
N HIS A 163 8.38 -22.59 -3.60
CA HIS A 163 8.13 -21.32 -4.26
C HIS A 163 7.02 -21.42 -5.31
N ALA A 164 7.02 -22.46 -6.14
CA ALA A 164 5.98 -22.69 -7.16
C ALA A 164 4.58 -22.85 -6.53
N GLU A 165 4.46 -23.60 -5.44
CA GLU A 165 3.21 -23.77 -4.71
C GLU A 165 2.76 -22.46 -4.05
N SER A 166 3.69 -21.70 -3.46
CA SER A 166 3.37 -20.38 -2.90
C SER A 166 2.92 -19.38 -3.96
N THR A 167 3.48 -19.43 -5.18
CA THR A 167 3.08 -18.55 -6.28
C THR A 167 1.71 -18.89 -6.82
N ASP A 168 1.32 -20.17 -6.82
CA ASP A 168 -0.02 -20.57 -7.27
C ASP A 168 -1.09 -20.06 -6.30
N THR A 169 -0.84 -20.19 -4.98
CA THR A 169 -1.74 -19.61 -3.96
C THR A 169 -1.77 -18.07 -3.99
N ALA A 170 -0.67 -17.43 -4.38
CA ALA A 170 -0.61 -15.98 -4.55
C ALA A 170 -1.43 -15.53 -5.77
N ALA A 171 -1.32 -16.24 -6.89
CA ALA A 171 -2.11 -15.97 -8.09
C ALA A 171 -3.61 -16.20 -7.85
N GLU A 172 -3.99 -17.23 -7.08
CA GLU A 172 -5.38 -17.43 -6.66
C GLU A 172 -5.90 -16.27 -5.79
N ARG A 173 -5.09 -15.79 -4.84
CA ARG A 173 -5.46 -14.62 -4.02
C ARG A 173 -5.65 -13.37 -4.86
N ASP A 174 -4.73 -13.10 -5.78
CA ASP A 174 -4.83 -11.94 -6.67
C ASP A 174 -6.06 -12.03 -7.58
N ARG A 175 -6.39 -13.24 -8.07
CA ARG A 175 -7.61 -13.49 -8.85
C ARG A 175 -8.88 -13.19 -8.05
N LEU A 176 -8.95 -13.64 -6.79
CA LEU A 176 -10.08 -13.35 -5.90
C LEU A 176 -10.20 -11.86 -5.57
N LEU A 177 -9.06 -11.17 -5.40
CA LEU A 177 -9.03 -9.74 -5.13
C LEU A 177 -9.54 -8.95 -6.33
N MET A 178 -9.13 -9.36 -7.53
CA MET A 178 -9.60 -8.75 -8.78
C MET A 178 -11.10 -9.00 -9.00
N GLU A 179 -11.61 -10.19 -8.68
CA GLU A 179 -13.04 -10.51 -8.72
C GLU A 179 -13.85 -9.68 -7.72
N LEU A 180 -13.35 -9.50 -6.49
CA LEU A 180 -13.98 -8.63 -5.50
C LEU A 180 -14.05 -7.18 -5.96
N LEU A 181 -12.97 -6.63 -6.53
CA LEU A 181 -12.97 -5.28 -7.08
C LEU A 181 -13.91 -5.13 -8.27
N ALA A 182 -14.00 -6.13 -9.13
CA ALA A 182 -14.95 -6.14 -10.24
C ALA A 182 -16.41 -6.10 -9.74
N ARG A 183 -16.73 -6.94 -8.74
CA ARG A 183 -18.05 -6.98 -8.11
C ARG A 183 -18.39 -5.69 -7.36
N GLU A 184 -17.39 -5.06 -6.75
CA GLU A 184 -17.60 -3.79 -6.05
C GLU A 184 -17.85 -2.64 -7.04
N ARG A 185 -17.20 -2.66 -8.21
CA ARG A 185 -17.52 -1.73 -9.32
C ARG A 185 -18.92 -1.97 -9.89
N GLU A 186 -19.34 -3.21 -10.06
CA GLU A 186 -20.69 -3.54 -10.54
C GLU A 186 -21.76 -3.00 -9.58
N ARG A 187 -21.61 -3.25 -8.27
CA ARG A 187 -22.52 -2.68 -7.25
C ARG A 187 -22.53 -1.15 -7.24
N LYS A 188 -21.38 -0.51 -7.49
CA LYS A 188 -21.31 0.96 -7.59
C LYS A 188 -22.03 1.47 -8.83
N ALA A 189 -21.90 0.77 -9.97
CA ALA A 189 -22.61 1.10 -11.19
C ALA A 189 -24.13 0.96 -11.01
N GLU A 190 -24.60 -0.11 -10.38
CA GLU A 190 -26.02 -0.32 -10.06
C GLU A 190 -26.59 0.82 -9.21
N ARG A 191 -25.89 1.25 -8.16
CA ARG A 191 -26.32 2.38 -7.33
C ARG A 191 -26.40 3.70 -8.09
N VAL A 192 -25.46 3.95 -9.01
CA VAL A 192 -25.49 5.16 -9.84
C VAL A 192 -26.66 5.12 -10.81
N VAL A 193 -27.01 3.95 -11.34
CA VAL A 193 -28.20 3.79 -12.20
C VAL A 193 -29.48 4.00 -11.40
N GLU A 194 -29.58 3.45 -10.19
CA GLU A 194 -30.72 3.64 -9.30
C GLU A 194 -30.89 5.12 -8.90
N GLU A 195 -29.83 5.78 -8.45
CA GLU A 195 -29.86 7.21 -8.10
C GLU A 195 -30.22 8.10 -9.30
N LYS A 196 -29.76 7.73 -10.50
CA LYS A 196 -30.13 8.45 -11.72
C LYS A 196 -31.62 8.27 -12.06
N SER A 197 -32.16 7.07 -11.86
CA SER A 197 -33.58 6.79 -12.10
C SER A 197 -34.50 7.52 -11.11
N GLU A 198 -34.08 7.68 -9.85
CA GLU A 198 -34.84 8.46 -8.87
C GLU A 198 -34.87 9.96 -9.24
N LYS A 199 -33.73 10.50 -9.70
CA LYS A 199 -33.65 11.90 -10.15
C LYS A 199 -34.44 12.17 -11.43
N GLU A 200 -34.49 11.20 -12.34
CA GLU A 200 -35.28 11.32 -13.58
C GLU A 200 -36.78 11.35 -13.26
N ASN A 201 -37.23 10.51 -12.32
CA ASN A 201 -38.63 10.47 -11.88
C ASN A 201 -39.03 11.74 -11.09
N GLU A 202 -38.11 12.34 -10.32
CA GLU A 202 -38.36 13.63 -9.65
C GLU A 202 -38.42 14.81 -10.65
N GLY A 203 -37.67 14.72 -11.75
CA GLY A 203 -37.74 15.68 -12.86
C GLY A 203 -39.10 15.69 -13.54
N GLU A 204 -39.63 14.51 -13.86
CA GLU A 204 -40.94 14.35 -14.53
C GLU A 204 -42.08 14.91 -13.66
N SER A 205 -42.05 14.69 -12.33
CA SER A 205 -43.05 15.25 -11.42
C SER A 205 -43.03 16.78 -11.31
N ARG A 206 -41.85 17.41 -11.47
CA ARG A 206 -41.74 18.88 -11.46
C ARG A 206 -42.37 19.49 -12.70
N ASP A 207 -42.15 18.88 -13.86
CA ASP A 207 -42.71 19.37 -15.12
C ASP A 207 -44.24 19.27 -15.11
N ASP A 208 -44.80 18.16 -14.62
CA ASP A 208 -46.26 18.01 -14.43
C ASP A 208 -46.85 19.10 -13.53
N ARG A 209 -46.13 19.46 -12.46
CA ARG A 209 -46.58 20.51 -11.53
C ARG A 209 -46.55 21.90 -12.18
N LEU A 210 -45.55 22.17 -13.01
CA LEU A 210 -45.45 23.43 -13.76
C LEU A 210 -46.54 23.53 -14.82
N VAL A 211 -46.81 22.44 -15.56
CA VAL A 211 -47.90 22.37 -16.55
C VAL A 211 -49.25 22.62 -15.87
N LYS A 212 -49.52 21.97 -14.73
CA LYS A 212 -50.76 22.16 -13.99
C LYS A 212 -50.94 23.59 -13.47
N MET A 213 -49.87 24.22 -12.98
CA MET A 213 -49.91 25.62 -12.53
C MET A 213 -50.15 26.60 -13.69
N LEU A 214 -49.54 26.32 -14.85
CA LEU A 214 -49.76 27.13 -16.06
C LEU A 214 -51.22 27.01 -16.54
N GLU A 215 -51.78 25.80 -16.53
CA GLU A 215 -53.17 25.55 -16.87
C GLU A 215 -54.14 26.26 -15.90
N GLU A 216 -53.89 26.19 -14.60
CA GLU A 216 -54.70 26.91 -13.60
C GLU A 216 -54.61 28.43 -13.79
N MET A 217 -53.43 28.97 -14.09
CA MET A 217 -53.24 30.39 -14.36
C MET A 217 -54.02 30.84 -15.60
N GLN A 218 -53.95 30.07 -16.69
CA GLN A 218 -54.71 30.34 -17.91
C GLN A 218 -56.22 30.28 -17.65
N LYS A 219 -56.70 29.28 -16.90
CA LYS A 219 -58.11 29.17 -16.53
C LYS A 219 -58.57 30.35 -15.69
N ASN A 220 -57.74 30.82 -14.77
CA ASN A 220 -58.06 31.95 -13.92
C ASN A 220 -58.09 33.27 -14.72
N GLN A 221 -57.16 33.45 -15.67
CA GLN A 221 -57.20 34.55 -16.64
C GLN A 221 -58.47 34.52 -17.48
N LEU A 222 -58.85 33.35 -18.01
CA LEU A 222 -60.06 33.19 -18.81
C LEU A 222 -61.32 33.56 -18.00
N LYS A 223 -61.34 33.17 -16.71
CA LYS A 223 -62.42 33.51 -15.79
C LYS A 223 -62.50 35.02 -15.54
N GLN A 224 -61.37 35.67 -15.28
CA GLN A 224 -61.31 37.13 -15.11
C GLN A 224 -61.81 37.86 -16.37
N HIS A 225 -61.43 37.40 -17.55
CA HIS A 225 -61.93 37.94 -18.82
C HIS A 225 -63.45 37.73 -18.99
N ALA A 226 -63.97 36.56 -18.65
CA ALA A 226 -65.40 36.27 -18.72
C ALA A 226 -66.21 37.18 -17.78
N ASP A 227 -65.74 37.37 -16.55
CA ASP A 227 -66.39 38.25 -15.57
C ASP A 227 -66.36 39.73 -16.04
N LEU A 228 -65.25 40.19 -16.63
CA LEU A 228 -65.15 41.54 -17.21
C LEU A 228 -66.14 41.73 -18.38
N ILE A 229 -66.25 40.75 -19.28
CA ILE A 229 -67.20 40.78 -20.40
C ILE A 229 -68.63 40.84 -19.89
N MET A 230 -68.96 40.11 -18.83
CA MET A 230 -70.28 40.14 -18.20
C MET A 230 -70.59 41.50 -17.58
N ALA A 231 -69.64 42.11 -16.86
CA ALA A 231 -69.81 43.45 -16.31
C ALA A 231 -70.01 44.52 -17.41
N LEU A 232 -69.25 44.43 -18.51
CA LEU A 232 -69.40 45.35 -19.66
C LEU A 232 -70.79 45.21 -20.32
N LYS A 233 -71.33 44.00 -20.41
CA LYS A 233 -72.69 43.78 -20.91
C LYS A 233 -73.73 44.44 -20.01
N GLU A 234 -73.57 44.37 -18.69
CA GLU A 234 -74.49 44.99 -17.73
C GLU A 234 -74.45 46.52 -17.82
N ILE A 235 -73.26 47.13 -17.87
CA ILE A 235 -73.10 48.57 -18.05
C ILE A 235 -73.72 49.04 -19.37
N THR A 236 -73.52 48.28 -20.45
CA THR A 236 -74.09 48.60 -21.77
C THR A 236 -75.61 48.53 -21.74
N ALA A 237 -76.20 47.47 -21.17
CA ALA A 237 -77.64 47.32 -21.02
C ALA A 237 -78.25 48.46 -20.18
N ALA A 238 -77.60 48.84 -19.08
CA ALA A 238 -78.01 49.97 -18.25
C ALA A 238 -77.90 51.32 -18.98
N THR A 239 -76.87 51.51 -19.81
CA THR A 239 -76.66 52.75 -20.58
C THR A 239 -77.71 52.92 -21.67
N ILE A 240 -78.03 51.86 -22.42
CA ILE A 240 -79.10 51.87 -23.42
C ILE A 240 -80.44 52.19 -22.75
N SER A 241 -80.73 51.58 -21.60
CA SER A 241 -81.93 51.88 -20.83
C SER A 241 -81.98 53.33 -20.33
N ARG A 242 -80.82 53.95 -20.02
CA ARG A 242 -80.72 55.37 -19.62
C ARG A 242 -80.87 56.33 -20.80
N SER A 243 -80.38 56.02 -22.00
CA SER A 243 -80.52 56.89 -23.17
C SER A 243 -81.98 57.04 -23.63
N ASP A 244 -82.81 56.00 -23.47
CA ASP A 244 -84.25 56.08 -23.79
C ASP A 244 -85.01 57.02 -22.84
N ALA A 245 -84.54 57.19 -21.60
CA ALA A 245 -85.13 58.14 -20.65
C ALA A 245 -84.69 59.60 -20.88
N GLN A 246 -83.55 59.86 -21.54
CA GLN A 246 -82.95 61.20 -21.62
C GLN A 246 -83.33 61.99 -22.88
N THR A 247 -83.97 61.37 -23.88
CA THR A 247 -84.48 62.08 -25.07
C THR A 247 -85.80 62.83 -24.82
N SER A 248 -86.41 62.72 -23.64
CA SER A 248 -87.70 63.37 -23.31
C SER A 248 -87.59 64.81 -22.79
N CYS A 249 -86.39 65.34 -22.53
CA CYS A 249 -86.21 66.69 -21.96
C CYS A 249 -85.13 67.49 -22.68
N LYS A 250 -85.33 67.83 -23.97
CA LYS A 250 -84.45 68.79 -24.67
C LYS A 250 -85.26 69.98 -25.18
N SER A 251 -85.34 71.00 -24.31
CA SER A 251 -85.76 72.36 -24.61
C SER A 251 -84.52 73.23 -24.92
N PRO A 252 -84.61 74.26 -25.79
CA PRO A 252 -83.46 74.91 -26.39
C PRO A 252 -82.96 76.13 -25.59
N MET A 253 -81.67 76.15 -25.20
CA MET A 253 -80.93 77.37 -24.85
C MET A 253 -79.52 77.24 -25.43
N LYS A 254 -79.17 77.99 -26.48
CA LYS A 254 -78.80 79.42 -26.55
C LYS A 254 -77.33 79.66 -26.23
N ALA A 255 -76.56 79.75 -27.32
CA ALA A 255 -75.43 80.64 -27.65
C ALA A 255 -74.47 81.14 -26.54
N GLY A 256 -73.17 80.94 -26.84
CA GLY A 256 -71.98 81.56 -26.24
C GLY A 256 -70.91 80.48 -26.08
N GLY A 257 -69.82 80.38 -26.84
CA GLY A 257 -68.99 81.41 -27.47
C GLY A 257 -67.76 81.66 -26.57
N ILE A 258 -66.55 81.50 -27.14
CA ILE A 258 -65.16 81.62 -26.58
C ILE A 258 -64.51 80.24 -26.34
N VAL A 259 -63.59 79.71 -27.16
CA VAL A 259 -62.29 80.16 -27.76
C VAL A 259 -61.09 79.90 -26.84
N MET A 260 -60.12 79.15 -27.40
CA MET A 260 -58.67 79.03 -27.07
C MET A 260 -58.30 78.26 -25.79
N ASP A 261 -57.21 77.50 -25.69
CA ASP A 261 -56.00 77.20 -26.49
C ASP A 261 -55.61 75.73 -26.15
N ASP A 262 -55.14 74.90 -27.08
CA ASP A 262 -53.72 74.72 -27.45
C ASP A 262 -52.86 74.23 -26.26
N GLU A 263 -52.51 72.93 -26.24
CA GLU A 263 -51.15 72.45 -25.94
C GLU A 263 -51.06 70.93 -26.18
N GLU A 264 -50.25 70.59 -27.18
CA GLU A 264 -49.69 69.25 -27.43
C GLU A 264 -48.69 68.88 -26.34
N GLU A 265 -48.75 67.66 -25.81
CA GLU A 265 -47.58 67.04 -25.19
C GLU A 265 -47.64 65.51 -25.36
N GLU A 266 -46.88 64.99 -26.34
CA GLU A 266 -46.41 63.60 -26.34
C GLU A 266 -45.46 63.37 -25.17
N PRO A 267 -45.37 62.14 -24.66
CA PRO A 267 -44.02 61.56 -24.64
C PRO A 267 -43.94 60.07 -24.97
N SER A 268 -42.74 59.76 -25.46
CA SER A 268 -42.10 58.50 -25.86
C SER A 268 -42.31 57.27 -24.98
#